data_AF-A0A7V4MRG4-F1
#
_entry.id   AF-A0A7V4MRG4-F1
#
_cell.length_a   1.000
_cell.length_b   1.000
_cell.length_c   1.000
_cell.angle_alpha   90.00
_cell.angle_beta   90.00
_cell.angle_gamma   90.00
#
_symmetry.space_group_name_H-M   'P 1'
#
loop_
_entity.id
_entity.type
_entity.pdbx_description
1 polymer ?
#
loop_
_entity_poly.entity_id
_entity_poly.type
_entity_poly.pdbx_seq_one_letter_code
_entity_poly.pdbx_strand_id
1 'polypeptide(L)'
;MSKRNLICFLNTTAIICFAIFLFSDNRADVDLWGNLGFVTSLPWEENFLKENTFSYTDSKTPWVNHEWLAQYILNKIFVIGGSAALLFFKIIIGALLIIPAI
;
A
#
# COMPACT_ATOMS: atom_id res chain seq x y z
N MET A 1 -24.82 32.68 -2.02
CA MET A 1 -24.39 31.34 -2.47
C MET A 1 -25.63 30.48 -2.68
N SER A 2 -25.78 29.75 -3.80
CA SER A 2 -26.96 28.90 -3.99
C SER A 2 -26.95 27.72 -3.01
N LYS A 3 -28.12 27.19 -2.62
CA LYS A 3 -28.20 26.00 -1.74
C LYS A 3 -27.40 24.82 -2.30
N ARG A 4 -27.41 24.64 -3.63
CA ARG A 4 -26.61 23.64 -4.34
C ARG A 4 -25.11 23.85 -4.13
N ASN A 5 -24.62 25.08 -4.31
CA ASN A 5 -23.20 25.40 -4.14
C ASN A 5 -22.75 25.20 -2.69
N LEU A 6 -23.62 25.50 -1.71
CA LEU A 6 -23.36 25.24 -0.30
C LEU A 6 -23.24 23.75 0.01
N ILE A 7 -24.14 22.91 -0.53
CA ILE A 7 -24.08 21.47 -0.34
C ILE A 7 -22.83 20.87 -0.98
N CYS A 8 -22.49 21.26 -2.21
CA CYS A 8 -21.27 20.81 -2.88
C CYS A 8 -20.02 21.18 -2.07
N PHE A 9 -19.94 22.43 -1.60
CA PHE A 9 -18.82 22.89 -0.79
C PHE A 9 -18.67 22.08 0.51
N LEU A 10 -19.76 21.91 1.27
CA LEU A 10 -19.73 21.14 2.51
C LEU A 10 -19.32 19.68 2.29
N ASN A 11 -19.82 19.04 1.22
CA ASN A 11 -19.47 17.66 0.89
C ASN A 11 -17.98 17.53 0.54
N THR A 12 -17.46 18.40 -0.34
CA THR A 12 -16.04 18.39 -0.71
C THR A 12 -15.15 18.63 0.52
N THR A 13 -15.51 19.61 1.37
CA THR A 13 -14.78 19.86 2.62
C THR A 13 -14.80 18.64 3.54
N ALA A 14 -15.95 17.99 3.71
CA ALA A 14 -16.06 16.80 4.55
C ALA A 14 -15.18 15.65 4.04
N ILE A 15 -15.17 15.40 2.71
CA ILE A 15 -14.33 14.39 2.08
C ILE A 15 -12.85 14.68 2.32
N ILE A 16 -12.42 15.93 2.12
CA ILE A 16 -11.03 16.34 2.33
C ILE A 16 -10.63 16.20 3.81
N CYS A 17 -11.45 16.64 4.75
CA CYS A 17 -11.17 16.51 6.18
C CYS A 17 -11.06 15.03 6.60
N PHE A 18 -11.97 14.17 6.11
CA PHE A 18 -11.93 12.74 6.37
C PHE A 18 -10.67 12.08 5.78
N ALA A 19 -10.28 12.48 4.57
CA ALA A 19 -9.05 12.04 3.93
C ALA A 19 -7.81 12.38 4.76
N ILE A 20 -7.68 13.64 5.18
CA ILE A 20 -6.56 14.11 6.01
C ILE A 20 -6.49 13.31 7.32
N PHE A 21 -7.64 13.09 7.97
CA PHE A 21 -7.71 12.29 9.19
C PHE A 21 -7.19 10.86 8.96
N LEU A 22 -7.66 10.16 7.92
CA LEU A 22 -7.21 8.80 7.62
C LEU A 22 -5.73 8.71 7.24
N PHE A 23 -5.20 9.67 6.48
CA PHE A 23 -3.79 9.67 6.08
C PHE A 23 -2.84 10.12 7.19
N SER A 24 -3.35 10.77 8.24
CA SER A 24 -2.54 11.16 9.41
C SER A 24 -2.11 9.97 10.27
N ASP A 25 -2.80 8.83 10.17
CA ASP A 25 -2.43 7.60 10.86
C ASP A 25 -1.20 6.96 10.20
N ASN A 26 -0.10 6.89 10.96
CA ASN A 26 1.17 6.31 10.53
C ASN A 26 1.38 4.86 11.00
N ARG A 27 0.37 4.26 11.63
CA ARG A 27 0.41 2.83 11.98
C ARG A 27 0.43 2.00 10.70
N ALA A 28 1.30 1.00 10.69
CA ALA A 28 1.36 -0.02 9.66
C ALA A 28 0.75 -1.31 10.20
N ASP A 29 0.08 -2.05 9.32
CA ASP A 29 -0.28 -3.43 9.61
C ASP A 29 1.01 -4.25 9.86
N VAL A 30 0.97 -5.19 10.81
CA VAL A 30 2.13 -6.02 11.15
C VAL A 30 2.58 -6.86 9.95
N ASP A 31 1.65 -7.25 9.07
CA ASP A 31 1.93 -8.05 7.88
C ASP A 31 2.72 -7.26 6.83
N LEU A 32 2.71 -5.92 6.88
CA LEU A 32 3.49 -5.09 5.95
C LEU A 32 4.96 -5.51 5.93
N TRP A 33 5.54 -5.74 7.12
CA TRP A 33 6.98 -6.03 7.22
C TRP A 33 7.36 -7.37 6.57
N GLY A 34 6.48 -8.37 6.65
CA GLY A 34 6.63 -9.62 5.91
C GLY A 34 6.52 -9.39 4.40
N ASN A 35 5.50 -8.64 3.98
CA ASN A 35 5.25 -8.29 2.58
C ASN A 35 6.42 -7.53 1.92
N LEU A 36 7.16 -6.72 2.69
CA LEU A 36 8.39 -6.07 2.21
C LEU A 36 9.55 -7.05 1.99
N GLY A 37 9.54 -8.21 2.67
CA GLY A 37 10.60 -9.21 2.61
C GLY A 37 10.31 -10.41 1.70
N PHE A 38 9.04 -10.77 1.49
CA PHE A 38 8.66 -11.97 0.76
C PHE A 38 9.06 -11.94 -0.73
N VAL A 39 8.91 -10.80 -1.40
CA VAL A 39 9.27 -10.64 -2.82
C VAL A 39 10.30 -9.54 -2.98
N THR A 40 11.53 -9.95 -3.29
CA THR A 40 12.64 -9.03 -3.56
C THR A 40 13.07 -9.04 -5.04
N SER A 41 12.56 -10.01 -5.81
CA SER A 41 12.93 -10.38 -7.18
C SER A 41 11.68 -10.66 -8.02
N LEU A 42 11.82 -10.64 -9.35
CA LEU A 42 10.71 -10.89 -10.28
C LEU A 42 10.56 -12.39 -10.59
N PRO A 43 9.38 -12.88 -11.03
CA PRO A 43 9.11 -14.32 -11.23
C PRO A 43 10.06 -15.06 -12.18
N TRP A 44 10.71 -14.33 -13.09
CA TRP A 44 11.67 -14.87 -14.05
C TRP A 44 13.14 -14.77 -13.59
N GLU A 45 13.40 -14.22 -12.40
CA GLU A 45 14.73 -14.13 -11.80
C GLU A 45 15.04 -15.38 -10.96
N GLU A 46 16.32 -15.73 -10.86
CA GLU A 46 16.78 -16.91 -10.11
C GLU A 46 16.39 -16.85 -8.62
N ASN A 47 16.42 -15.65 -8.05
CA ASN A 47 16.14 -15.41 -6.64
C ASN A 47 14.65 -15.31 -6.31
N PHE A 48 13.74 -15.61 -7.25
CA PHE A 48 12.31 -15.60 -6.96
C PHE A 48 11.93 -16.73 -6.01
N LEU A 49 11.17 -16.40 -4.98
CA LEU A 49 10.69 -17.37 -4.02
C LEU A 49 9.73 -18.36 -4.69
N LYS A 50 10.02 -19.66 -4.64
CA LYS A 50 9.19 -20.72 -5.25
C LYS A 50 8.55 -21.66 -4.23
N GLU A 51 9.05 -21.64 -3.00
CA GLU A 51 8.62 -22.48 -1.88
C GLU A 51 8.23 -21.60 -0.70
N ASN A 52 7.40 -22.11 0.19
CA ASN A 52 6.85 -21.36 1.32
C ASN A 52 7.87 -21.20 2.47
N THR A 53 9.08 -20.71 2.19
CA THR A 53 10.23 -20.71 3.12
C THR A 53 10.00 -19.94 4.42
N PHE A 54 9.00 -19.06 4.46
CA PHE A 54 8.58 -18.30 5.65
C PHE A 54 7.56 -19.06 6.53
N SER A 55 7.11 -20.25 6.12
CA SER A 55 6.21 -21.10 6.90
C SER A 55 6.95 -21.92 7.94
N TYR A 56 6.45 -21.89 9.18
CA TYR A 56 7.00 -22.67 10.29
C TYR A 56 6.65 -24.16 10.24
N THR A 57 5.56 -24.53 9.58
CA THR A 57 5.01 -25.90 9.60
C THR A 57 5.25 -26.65 8.30
N ASP A 58 5.38 -25.95 7.19
CA ASP A 58 5.55 -26.55 5.88
C ASP A 58 6.27 -25.59 4.92
N SER A 59 7.60 -25.65 4.96
CA SER A 59 8.47 -24.77 4.17
C SER A 59 8.70 -25.22 2.74
N LYS A 60 8.32 -26.46 2.39
CA LYS A 60 8.61 -27.09 1.08
C LYS A 60 7.44 -27.04 0.11
N THR A 61 6.23 -26.70 0.58
CA THR A 61 5.08 -26.56 -0.29
C THR A 61 5.28 -25.41 -1.30
N PRO A 62 4.86 -25.58 -2.57
CA PRO A 62 4.95 -24.53 -3.57
C PRO A 62 4.31 -23.23 -3.10
N TRP A 63 5.00 -22.12 -3.30
CA TRP A 63 4.49 -20.82 -2.94
C TRP A 63 3.60 -20.25 -4.04
N VAL A 64 2.30 -20.18 -3.76
CA VAL A 64 1.30 -19.58 -4.65
C VAL A 64 0.84 -18.27 -4.01
N ASN A 65 1.30 -17.16 -4.57
CA ASN A 65 0.95 -15.83 -4.08
C ASN A 65 0.53 -14.93 -5.24
N HIS A 66 -0.66 -14.36 -5.16
CA HIS A 66 -1.20 -13.45 -6.17
C HIS A 66 -0.81 -11.98 -5.90
N GLU A 67 -0.28 -11.67 -4.72
CA GLU A 67 0.11 -10.33 -4.29
C GLU A 67 1.57 -9.99 -4.60
N TRP A 68 2.29 -10.89 -5.30
CA TRP A 68 3.74 -10.79 -5.48
C TRP A 68 4.19 -9.47 -6.10
N LEU A 69 3.41 -8.90 -7.03
CA LEU A 69 3.76 -7.64 -7.70
C LEU A 69 3.66 -6.46 -6.73
N ALA A 70 2.63 -6.44 -5.89
CA ALA A 70 2.47 -5.40 -4.87
C ALA A 70 3.62 -5.48 -3.85
N GLN A 71 3.94 -6.68 -3.39
CA GLN A 71 5.08 -6.94 -2.49
C GLN A 71 6.40 -6.47 -3.11
N TYR A 72 6.65 -6.80 -4.38
CA TYR A 72 7.84 -6.35 -5.11
C TYR A 72 7.94 -4.82 -5.19
N ILE A 73 6.85 -4.13 -5.56
CA ILE A 73 6.82 -2.66 -5.65
C ILE A 73 7.08 -2.05 -4.26
N LEU A 74 6.41 -2.54 -3.22
CA LEU A 74 6.60 -2.07 -1.85
C LEU A 74 8.03 -2.30 -1.36
N ASN A 75 8.63 -3.46 -1.67
CA ASN A 75 10.04 -3.73 -1.41
C ASN A 75 10.94 -2.67 -2.08
N LYS A 76 10.74 -2.36 -3.37
CA LYS A 76 11.56 -1.34 -4.06
C LYS A 76 11.40 0.04 -3.45
N ILE A 77 10.18 0.45 -3.12
CA ILE A 77 9.92 1.73 -2.46
C ILE A 77 10.65 1.79 -1.10
N PHE A 78 10.55 0.72 -0.32
CA PHE A 78 11.20 0.62 0.98
C PHE A 78 12.74 0.61 0.89
N VAL A 79 13.32 -0.11 -0.07
CA VAL A 79 14.78 -0.11 -0.27
C VAL A 79 15.31 1.27 -0.66
N ILE A 80 14.52 2.07 -1.39
CA ILE A 80 14.91 3.43 -1.83
C ILE A 80 14.90 4.43 -0.68
N GLY A 81 13.87 4.41 0.18
CA GLY A 81 13.69 5.48 1.19
C GLY A 81 13.04 5.05 2.49
N GLY A 82 13.06 3.76 2.80
CA GLY A 82 12.53 3.17 4.03
C GLY A 82 11.05 3.47 4.25
N SER A 83 10.67 3.55 5.52
CA SER A 83 9.29 3.83 5.95
C SER A 83 8.77 5.19 5.47
N ALA A 84 9.65 6.18 5.30
CA ALA A 84 9.26 7.49 4.79
C ALA A 84 8.75 7.42 3.34
N ALA A 85 9.44 6.65 2.49
CA ALA A 85 8.99 6.42 1.11
C ALA A 85 7.66 5.65 1.05
N LEU A 86 7.45 4.67 1.94
CA LEU A 86 6.17 3.97 2.05
C LEU A 86 5.03 4.89 2.47
N LEU A 87 5.26 5.79 3.43
CA LEU A 87 4.26 6.77 3.86
C LEU A 87 3.94 7.75 2.72
N PHE A 88 4.96 8.23 2.02
CA PHE A 88 4.77 9.11 0.87
C PHE A 88 3.97 8.41 -0.25
N PHE A 89 4.27 7.14 -0.52
CA PHE A 89 3.52 6.32 -1.47
C PHE A 89 2.05 6.14 -1.06
N LYS A 90 1.78 5.84 0.22
CA LYS A 90 0.42 5.77 0.79
C LYS A 90 -0.35 7.07 0.52
N ILE A 91 0.28 8.23 0.74
CA ILE A 91 -0.34 9.54 0.51
C ILE A 91 -0.63 9.78 -0.98
N ILE A 92 0.30 9.45 -1.88
CA ILE A 92 0.10 9.60 -3.33
C ILE A 92 -1.06 8.73 -3.81
N ILE A 93 -1.04 7.44 -3.51
CA ILE A 93 -2.11 6.51 -3.93
C ILE A 93 -3.45 6.95 -3.33
N GLY A 94 -3.43 7.34 -2.05
CA GLY A 94 -4.59 7.90 -1.37
C GLY A 94 -5.18 9.13 -2.06
N ALA A 95 -4.33 10.10 -2.44
CA ALA A 95 -4.75 11.29 -3.17
C ALA A 95 -5.31 10.94 -4.55
N LEU A 96 -4.66 10.04 -5.30
CA LEU A 96 -5.11 9.59 -6.62
C LEU A 96 -6.49 8.92 -6.57
N LEU A 97 -6.84 8.25 -5.48
CA LEU A 97 -8.16 7.64 -5.29
C LEU A 97 -9.25 8.68 -4.95
N ILE A 98 -8.88 9.79 -4.30
CA ILE A 98 -9.83 10.80 -3.81
C ILE A 98 -10.09 11.88 -4.86
N ILE A 99 -9.10 12.24 -5.68
CA ILE A 99 -9.25 13.27 -6.72
C ILE A 99 -10.48 13.02 -7.62
N PRO A 100 -10.76 11.79 -8.10
CA PRO A 100 -11.97 11.52 -8.90
C PRO A 100 -13.29 11.61 -8.13
N ALA A 101 -13.23 11.55 -6.79
CA ALA A 101 -14.42 11.59 -5.93
C ALA A 101 -14.82 13.02 -5.52
N ILE A 102 -14.00 14.02 -5.85
CA ILE A 102 -14.23 15.45 -5.63
C ILE A 102 -14.70 16.09 -6.94
#